data_AF-A0A2H1FCL6-F1
#
_entry.id   AF-A0A2H1FCL6-F1
#
_cell.length_a   1.000
_cell.length_b   1.000
_cell.length_c   1.000
_cell.angle_alpha   90.00
_cell.angle_beta   90.00
_cell.angle_gamma   90.00
#
_symmetry.space_group_name_H-M   'P 1'
#
loop_
_entity.id
_entity.type
_entity.pdbx_description
1 polymer ?
#
loop_
_entity_poly.entity_id
_entity_poly.type
_entity_poly.pdbx_seq_one_letter_code
_entity_poly.pdbx_strand_id
1 'polypeptide(L)'
;MVKGVEPKNEGRTRFATNHKILIFCLFFLAITGTMCYFIDDRKEAYEAKWLIVSTAWYITISFSIIAVFKKARIGYLTAGILSWITLALWMLDNSHVIFGISFFATKPNMIMIVRNFIGSAIASLGIISSHNAFHKILRCRMN
;
A
#
# COMPACT_ATOMS: atom_id res chain seq x y z
N MET A 1 27.14 0.19 -20.00
CA MET A 1 25.82 -0.32 -19.57
C MET A 1 24.86 -0.23 -20.75
N VAL A 2 24.65 -1.33 -21.47
CA VAL A 2 23.71 -1.39 -22.60
C VAL A 2 22.29 -1.38 -22.01
N LYS A 3 21.48 -0.37 -22.32
CA LYS A 3 20.04 -0.42 -22.05
C LYS A 3 19.47 -1.55 -22.91
N GLY A 4 19.26 -2.72 -22.31
CA GLY A 4 18.56 -3.83 -22.96
C GLY A 4 17.20 -3.35 -23.44
N VAL A 5 17.01 -3.34 -24.75
CA VAL A 5 15.71 -3.09 -25.37
C VAL A 5 14.86 -4.31 -25.09
N GLU A 6 14.06 -4.29 -24.02
CA GLU A 6 13.06 -5.34 -23.77
C GLU A 6 12.16 -5.47 -24.99
N PRO A 7 11.89 -6.71 -25.48
CA PRO A 7 10.96 -6.90 -26.57
C PRO A 7 9.59 -6.33 -26.17
N LYS A 8 8.96 -5.61 -27.11
CA LYS A 8 7.70 -4.84 -26.91
C LYS A 8 6.61 -5.62 -26.16
N ASN A 9 6.52 -6.93 -26.42
CA ASN A 9 5.53 -7.82 -25.81
C ASN A 9 5.81 -8.10 -24.33
N GLU A 10 7.06 -8.33 -23.93
CA GLU A 10 7.44 -8.50 -22.52
C GLU A 10 7.20 -7.23 -21.70
N GLY A 11 7.49 -6.07 -22.30
CA GLY A 11 7.19 -4.76 -21.73
C GLY A 11 5.72 -4.62 -21.33
N ARG A 12 4.82 -4.96 -22.25
CA ARG A 12 3.36 -4.91 -22.09
C ARG A 12 2.84 -5.93 -21.09
N THR A 13 3.33 -7.17 -21.13
CA THR A 13 2.93 -8.23 -20.18
C THR A 13 3.34 -7.88 -18.76
N ARG A 14 4.58 -7.42 -18.53
CA ARG A 14 5.04 -6.99 -17.21
C ARG A 14 4.22 -5.81 -16.68
N PHE A 15 3.84 -4.85 -17.51
CA PHE A 15 2.95 -3.76 -17.10
C PHE A 15 1.58 -4.30 -16.65
N ALA A 16 0.95 -5.17 -17.46
CA ALA A 16 -0.35 -5.76 -17.13
C ALA A 16 -0.32 -6.55 -15.81
N THR A 17 0.75 -7.31 -15.56
CA THR A 17 0.93 -8.04 -14.29
C THR A 17 1.09 -7.09 -13.11
N ASN A 18 1.99 -6.10 -13.18
CA ASN A 18 2.18 -5.14 -12.08
C ASN A 18 0.90 -4.33 -11.82
N HIS A 19 0.15 -3.96 -12.86
CA HIS A 19 -1.13 -3.30 -12.74
C HIS A 19 -2.16 -4.14 -11.95
N LYS A 20 -2.29 -5.44 -12.27
CA LYS A 20 -3.19 -6.35 -11.55
C LYS A 20 -2.76 -6.55 -10.09
N ILE A 21 -1.45 -6.74 -9.85
CA ILE A 21 -0.89 -6.87 -8.50
C ILE A 21 -1.19 -5.62 -7.68
N LEU A 22 -1.00 -4.42 -8.25
CA LEU A 22 -1.24 -3.17 -7.54
C LEU A 22 -2.71 -3.02 -7.14
N ILE A 23 -3.65 -3.34 -8.03
CA ILE A 23 -5.08 -3.32 -7.72
C ILE A 23 -5.39 -4.29 -6.59
N PHE A 24 -4.86 -5.52 -6.66
CA PHE A 24 -5.01 -6.51 -5.60
C PHE A 24 -4.49 -5.98 -4.26
N CYS A 25 -3.30 -5.37 -4.24
CA CYS A 25 -2.72 -4.78 -3.02
C CYS A 25 -3.61 -3.68 -2.45
N LEU A 26 -4.15 -2.78 -3.28
CA LEU A 26 -5.02 -1.69 -2.83
C LEU A 26 -6.32 -2.21 -2.20
N PHE A 27 -6.94 -3.24 -2.78
CA PHE A 27 -8.11 -3.88 -2.17
C PHE A 27 -7.77 -4.58 -0.87
N PHE A 28 -6.64 -5.28 -0.82
CA PHE A 28 -6.21 -5.95 0.40
C PHE A 28 -5.89 -4.96 1.52
N LEU A 29 -5.27 -3.82 1.19
CA LEU A 29 -5.07 -2.72 2.12
C LEU A 29 -6.42 -2.22 2.65
N ALA A 30 -7.41 -1.96 1.78
CA ALA A 30 -8.74 -1.55 2.25
C ALA A 30 -9.35 -2.57 3.24
N ILE A 31 -9.29 -3.87 2.91
CA ILE A 31 -9.84 -4.93 3.76
C ILE A 31 -9.10 -5.00 5.11
N THR A 32 -7.77 -4.99 5.10
CA THR A 32 -6.97 -5.08 6.33
C THR A 32 -7.05 -3.84 7.19
N GLY A 33 -7.25 -2.66 6.59
CA GLY A 33 -7.62 -1.47 7.34
C GLY A 33 -8.96 -1.63 8.03
N THR A 34 -9.97 -2.20 7.35
CA THR A 34 -11.31 -2.32 7.95
C THR A 34 -11.29 -3.30 9.11
N MET A 35 -10.57 -4.41 8.91
CA MET A 35 -10.36 -5.40 9.96
C MET A 35 -9.68 -4.82 11.20
N CYS A 36 -8.89 -3.74 11.08
CA CYS A 36 -8.22 -3.16 12.24
C CYS A 36 -9.23 -2.67 13.29
N TYR A 37 -10.35 -2.10 12.89
CA TYR A 37 -11.38 -1.65 13.83
C TYR A 37 -12.16 -2.77 14.50
N PHE A 38 -12.06 -4.01 14.00
CA PHE A 38 -12.71 -5.16 14.61
C PHE A 38 -11.78 -5.92 15.56
N ILE A 39 -10.48 -5.91 15.28
CA ILE A 39 -9.47 -6.70 16.02
C ILE A 39 -8.61 -5.86 16.97
N ASP A 40 -8.61 -4.53 16.82
CA ASP A 40 -7.90 -3.60 17.69
C ASP A 40 -8.78 -3.29 18.91
N ASP A 41 -8.35 -3.79 20.07
CA ASP A 41 -8.99 -3.62 21.37
C ASP A 41 -8.61 -2.30 22.06
N ARG A 42 -7.72 -1.50 21.45
CA ARG A 42 -7.25 -0.23 21.98
C ARG A 42 -8.29 0.87 21.76
N LYS A 43 -8.62 1.61 22.82
CA LYS A 43 -9.54 2.76 22.74
C LYS A 43 -8.97 3.89 21.88
N GLU A 44 -7.65 3.98 21.83
CA GLU A 44 -6.89 4.92 21.02
C GLU A 44 -7.30 4.82 19.54
N ALA A 45 -7.62 3.64 19.02
CA ALA A 45 -8.02 3.44 17.62
C ALA A 45 -9.30 4.22 17.24
N TYR A 46 -10.16 4.54 18.23
CA TYR A 46 -11.41 5.27 18.03
C TYR A 46 -11.30 6.76 18.36
N GLU A 47 -10.12 7.27 18.72
CA GLU A 47 -9.92 8.70 18.90
C GLU A 47 -10.08 9.44 17.56
N ALA A 48 -10.63 10.66 17.63
CA ALA A 48 -10.91 11.49 16.45
C ALA A 48 -9.70 11.63 15.51
N LYS A 49 -8.48 11.76 16.06
CA LYS A 49 -7.24 11.87 15.27
C LYS A 49 -7.02 10.65 14.39
N TRP A 50 -7.25 9.44 14.89
CA TRP A 50 -7.06 8.20 14.16
C TRP A 50 -8.17 7.95 13.16
N LEU A 51 -9.41 8.31 13.50
CA LEU A 51 -10.55 8.27 12.57
C LEU A 51 -10.34 9.21 11.37
N ILE A 52 -9.81 10.42 11.58
CA ILE A 52 -9.48 11.36 10.51
C ILE A 52 -8.40 10.77 9.60
N VAL A 53 -7.30 10.26 10.17
CA VAL A 53 -6.20 9.64 9.40
C VAL A 53 -6.71 8.46 8.59
N SER A 54 -7.52 7.59 9.19
CA SER A 54 -8.11 6.44 8.51
C SER A 54 -9.07 6.86 7.39
N THR A 55 -9.87 7.90 7.61
CA THR A 55 -10.78 8.44 6.59
C THR A 55 -9.98 8.95 5.38
N ALA A 56 -8.95 9.76 5.63
CA ALA A 56 -8.05 10.25 4.59
C ALA A 56 -7.36 9.09 3.84
N TRP A 57 -6.99 8.03 4.57
CA TRP A 57 -6.38 6.83 4.01
C TRP A 57 -7.34 6.08 3.07
N TYR A 58 -8.61 5.85 3.46
CA TYR A 58 -9.62 5.23 2.58
C TYR A 58 -9.98 6.07 1.36
N ILE A 59 -10.04 7.40 1.51
CA ILE A 59 -10.25 8.31 0.38
C ILE A 59 -9.10 8.15 -0.61
N THR A 60 -7.87 8.09 -0.12
CA THR A 60 -6.67 7.94 -0.96
C THR A 60 -6.62 6.56 -1.63
N ILE A 61 -7.02 5.48 -0.94
CA ILE A 61 -7.17 4.15 -1.54
C ILE A 61 -8.18 4.21 -2.68
N SER A 62 -9.38 4.73 -2.42
CA SER A 62 -10.48 4.78 -3.39
C SER A 62 -10.09 5.59 -4.62
N PHE A 63 -9.50 6.77 -4.41
CA PHE A 63 -8.94 7.59 -5.48
C PHE A 63 -7.89 6.83 -6.30
N SER A 64 -6.95 6.17 -5.63
CA SER A 64 -5.88 5.41 -6.29
C SER A 64 -6.43 4.25 -7.11
N ILE A 65 -7.41 3.50 -6.59
CA ILE A 65 -8.08 2.41 -7.31
C ILE A 65 -8.75 2.95 -8.59
N ILE A 66 -9.57 4.01 -8.49
CA ILE A 66 -10.26 4.61 -9.64
C ILE A 66 -9.26 5.09 -10.69
N ALA A 67 -8.21 5.80 -10.25
CA ALA A 67 -7.19 6.32 -11.14
C ALA A 67 -6.36 5.21 -11.80
N VAL A 68 -6.01 4.14 -11.07
CA VAL A 68 -5.30 2.98 -11.61
C VAL A 68 -6.16 2.25 -12.64
N PHE A 69 -7.46 2.03 -12.39
CA PHE A 69 -8.38 1.43 -13.37
C PHE A 69 -8.45 2.24 -14.67
N LYS A 70 -8.46 3.57 -14.57
CA LYS A 70 -8.36 4.49 -15.73
C LYS A 70 -6.97 4.53 -16.36
N LYS A 71 -6.01 3.75 -15.84
CA LYS A 71 -4.59 3.76 -16.22
C LYS A 71 -4.00 5.18 -16.17
N ALA A 72 -4.44 5.99 -15.21
CA ALA A 72 -3.90 7.32 -15.00
C ALA A 72 -2.58 7.24 -14.23
N ARG A 73 -1.55 7.97 -14.70
CA ARG A 73 -0.22 7.98 -14.09
C ARG A 73 -0.26 8.37 -12.60
N ILE A 74 -1.11 9.34 -12.26
CA ILE A 74 -1.29 9.80 -10.88
C ILE A 74 -1.75 8.69 -9.94
N GLY A 75 -2.58 7.74 -10.42
CA GLY A 75 -3.07 6.64 -9.59
C GLY A 75 -1.95 5.69 -9.15
N TYR A 76 -1.00 5.40 -10.03
CA TYR A 76 0.17 4.60 -9.67
C TYR A 76 1.04 5.34 -8.65
N LEU A 77 1.26 6.64 -8.83
CA LEU A 77 2.04 7.46 -7.90
C LEU A 77 1.40 7.50 -6.51
N THR A 78 0.11 7.82 -6.42
CA THR A 78 -0.60 7.89 -5.14
C THR A 78 -0.67 6.54 -4.46
N ALA A 79 -0.88 5.45 -5.20
CA ALA A 79 -0.84 4.10 -4.65
C ALA A 79 0.54 3.74 -4.06
N GLY A 80 1.63 4.16 -4.72
CA GLY A 80 2.99 3.93 -4.22
C GLY A 80 3.29 4.71 -2.95
N ILE A 81 2.96 6.00 -2.92
CA ILE A 81 3.13 6.86 -1.74
C ILE A 81 2.30 6.32 -0.57
N LEU A 82 1.03 5.99 -0.82
CA LEU A 82 0.15 5.39 0.16
C LEU A 82 0.71 4.08 0.73
N SER A 83 1.29 3.23 -0.12
CA SER A 83 1.88 1.97 0.31
C SER A 83 3.12 2.20 1.19
N TRP A 84 3.96 3.17 0.88
CA TRP A 84 5.08 3.58 1.73
C TRP A 84 4.64 4.08 3.11
N ILE A 85 3.64 4.97 3.14
CA ILE A 85 3.08 5.49 4.40
C ILE A 85 2.51 4.34 5.24
N THR A 86 1.74 3.44 4.60
CA THR A 86 1.15 2.28 5.28
C THR A 86 2.21 1.34 5.85
N LEU A 87 3.24 1.05 5.06
CA LEU A 87 4.37 0.23 5.50
C LEU A 87 5.04 0.83 6.73
N ALA A 88 5.35 2.14 6.69
CA ALA A 88 5.98 2.84 7.79
C ALA A 88 5.11 2.80 9.07
N LEU A 89 3.82 3.11 8.95
CA LEU A 89 2.90 3.10 10.09
C LEU A 89 2.78 1.72 10.74
N TRP A 90 2.61 0.66 9.96
CA TRP A 90 2.47 -0.70 10.49
C TRP A 90 3.78 -1.25 11.06
N MET A 91 4.93 -0.89 10.49
CA MET A 91 6.23 -1.22 11.09
C MET A 91 6.48 -0.47 12.39
N LEU A 92 6.09 0.80 12.46
CA LEU A 92 6.23 1.61 13.68
C LEU A 92 5.28 1.15 14.80
N ASP A 93 4.05 0.74 14.49
CA ASP A 93 3.14 0.13 15.48
C ASP A 93 3.71 -1.20 16.02
N ASN A 94 4.42 -1.96 15.17
CA ASN A 94 5.11 -3.21 15.54
C ASN A 94 6.54 -3.02 16.10
N SER A 95 7.04 -1.80 16.23
CA SER A 95 8.42 -1.53 16.66
C SER A 95 8.77 -2.12 18.03
N HIS A 96 7.78 -2.28 18.91
CA HIS A 96 7.92 -2.89 20.23
C HIS A 96 8.42 -4.34 20.20
N VAL A 97 8.25 -5.06 19.07
CA VAL A 97 8.75 -6.44 18.89
C VAL A 97 10.28 -6.48 18.87
N ILE A 98 10.91 -5.44 18.33
CA ILE A 98 12.37 -5.37 18.15
C ILE A 98 13.00 -4.48 19.23
N PHE A 99 12.38 -3.33 19.52
CA PHE A 99 12.94 -2.29 20.37
C PHE A 99 12.31 -2.22 21.76
N GLY A 100 11.24 -2.99 22.03
CA GLY A 100 10.52 -2.95 23.30
C GLY A 100 9.67 -1.69 23.54
N ILE A 101 9.71 -0.71 22.62
CA ILE A 101 9.05 0.60 22.72
C ILE A 101 7.86 0.67 21.76
N SER A 102 6.73 1.24 22.23
CA SER A 102 5.55 1.53 21.39
C SER A 102 5.44 3.03 21.16
N PHE A 103 5.39 3.48 19.89
CA PHE A 103 5.39 4.91 19.54
C PHE A 103 4.00 5.56 19.48
N PHE A 104 2.98 4.81 19.05
CA PHE A 104 1.68 5.40 18.69
C PHE A 104 0.58 5.21 19.73
N ALA A 105 0.59 4.06 20.39
CA ALA A 105 -0.45 3.64 21.31
C ALA A 105 0.11 2.60 22.28
N THR A 106 -0.75 2.10 23.15
CA THR A 106 -0.48 0.90 23.94
C THR A 106 -0.11 -0.30 23.07
N LYS A 107 0.59 -1.26 23.68
CA LYS A 107 1.13 -2.44 22.98
C LYS A 107 0.00 -3.19 22.27
N PRO A 108 0.15 -3.49 20.97
CA PRO A 108 -0.84 -4.22 20.22
C PRO A 108 -0.94 -5.67 20.70
N ASN A 109 -2.13 -6.26 20.60
CA ASN A 109 -2.33 -7.68 20.82
C ASN A 109 -1.67 -8.54 19.71
N MET A 110 -1.53 -9.85 19.93
CA MET A 110 -0.84 -10.75 19.00
C MET A 110 -1.47 -10.79 17.60
N ILE A 111 -2.80 -10.75 17.52
CA ILE A 111 -3.55 -10.79 16.24
C ILE A 111 -3.22 -9.53 15.42
N MET A 112 -3.16 -8.38 16.07
CA MET A 112 -2.81 -7.11 15.43
C MET A 112 -1.36 -7.07 14.96
N ILE A 113 -0.42 -7.62 15.74
CA ILE A 113 0.99 -7.76 15.33
C ILE A 113 1.08 -8.54 14.02
N VAL A 114 0.42 -9.72 13.94
CA VAL A 114 0.40 -10.56 12.74
C VAL A 114 -0.23 -9.82 11.56
N ARG A 115 -1.37 -9.16 11.77
CA ARG A 115 -2.04 -8.36 10.74
C ARG A 115 -1.13 -7.27 10.19
N ASN A 116 -0.45 -6.54 11.05
CA ASN A 116 0.48 -5.48 10.66
C ASN A 116 1.62 -6.04 9.81
N PHE A 117 2.20 -7.20 10.16
CA PHE A 117 3.24 -7.83 9.34
C PHE A 117 2.75 -8.30 7.97
N ILE A 118 1.60 -9.00 7.91
CA ILE A 118 0.98 -9.42 6.64
C ILE A 118 0.70 -8.20 5.77
N GLY A 119 0.15 -7.17 6.40
CA GLY A 119 -0.12 -5.90 5.79
C GLY A 119 1.15 -5.22 5.22
N SER A 120 2.23 -5.19 5.98
CA SER A 120 3.51 -4.63 5.54
C SER A 120 4.11 -5.38 4.36
N ALA A 121 3.97 -6.71 4.30
CA ALA A 121 4.37 -7.48 3.14
C ALA A 121 3.57 -7.07 1.89
N ILE A 122 2.26 -6.86 2.04
CA ILE A 122 1.40 -6.42 0.93
C ILE A 122 1.65 -4.96 0.53
N ALA A 123 1.91 -4.08 1.49
CA ALA A 123 2.34 -2.71 1.21
C ALA A 123 3.66 -2.70 0.42
N SER A 124 4.60 -3.59 0.76
CA SER A 124 5.86 -3.75 0.02
C SER A 124 5.63 -4.19 -1.43
N LEU A 125 4.73 -5.14 -1.66
CA LEU A 125 4.30 -5.52 -3.02
C LEU A 125 3.63 -4.36 -3.75
N GLY A 126 2.82 -3.56 -3.05
CA GLY A 126 2.20 -2.34 -3.56
C GLY A 126 3.23 -1.31 -4.04
N ILE A 127 4.29 -1.09 -3.26
CA ILE A 127 5.41 -0.20 -3.60
C ILE A 127 6.08 -0.66 -4.90
N ILE A 128 6.50 -1.93 -4.95
CA ILE A 128 7.23 -2.48 -6.09
C ILE A 128 6.37 -2.45 -7.36
N SER A 129 5.11 -2.89 -7.26
CA SER A 129 4.19 -2.93 -8.39
C SER A 129 3.82 -1.54 -8.90
N SER A 130 3.59 -0.58 -8.00
CA SER A 130 3.37 0.84 -8.34
C SER A 130 4.57 1.41 -9.10
N HIS A 131 5.78 1.26 -8.55
CA HIS A 131 7.00 1.81 -9.16
C HIS A 131 7.21 1.26 -10.58
N ASN A 132 7.07 -0.06 -10.75
CA ASN A 132 7.23 -0.73 -12.03
C ASN A 132 6.16 -0.28 -13.05
N ALA A 133 4.90 -0.17 -12.63
CA ALA A 133 3.81 0.25 -13.50
C ALA A 133 3.91 1.73 -13.89
N PHE A 134 4.33 2.60 -12.97
CA PHE A 134 4.50 4.04 -13.18
C PHE A 134 5.57 4.37 -14.23
N HIS A 135 6.70 3.66 -14.22
CA HIS A 135 7.76 3.88 -15.23
C HIS A 135 7.43 3.27 -16.59
N LYS A 136 6.61 2.21 -16.64
CA LYS A 136 6.20 1.59 -17.91
C LYS A 136 5.06 2.33 -18.61
N ILE A 137 4.15 2.97 -17.86
CA ILE A 137 3.06 3.72 -18.50
C ILE A 137 3.54 4.94 -19.30
N LEU A 138 4.66 5.55 -18.90
CA LEU A 138 5.36 6.59 -19.66
C LEU A 138 5.77 6.09 -21.05
N ARG A 139 6.37 4.89 -21.12
CA ARG A 139 6.84 4.30 -22.38
C ARG A 139 5.70 3.88 -23.31
N CYS A 140 4.54 3.50 -22.79
CA CYS A 140 3.38 3.15 -23.61
C CYS A 140 2.62 4.36 -24.19
N ARG A 141 2.73 5.56 -23.62
CA ARG A 141 2.03 6.76 -24.12
C ARG A 141 2.84 7.53 -25.19
N MET A 142 4.13 7.24 -25.32
CA MET A 142 5.06 7.88 -26.27
C MET A 142 5.21 7.11 -27.61
N ASN A 143 4.51 5.99 -27.76
CA ASN A 143 4.42 5.20 -29.00
C ASN A 143 2.97 5.19 -29.49
#